data_AF-A0A962PCM7-F1
#
_entry.id   AF-A0A962PCM7-F1
#
_cell.length_a   1.000
_cell.length_b   1.000
_cell.length_c   1.000
_cell.angle_alpha   90.00
_cell.angle_beta   90.00
_cell.angle_gamma   90.00
#
_symmetry.space_group_name_H-M   'P 1'
#
loop_
_entity.id
_entity.type
_entity.pdbx_description
1 polymer ?
#
loop_
_entity_poly.entity_id
_entity_poly.type
_entity_poly.pdbx_seq_one_letter_code
_entity_poly.pdbx_strand_id
1 'polypeptide(L)'
;MPHRKNNPREQFEAVEEMLTRWLRERRKILGSYTEIVVTLDGKPDSEALRRRQQRLCKLLVDYVCAGHFEVFHQLVDEAESFADGSGSIADRLIPAIGDTTEVILAYEEKYGGVDGDAKEKLKRDLSALGEVLESRFVLEDQLIAGLHNRHRRLVNDRTRLA
;
A
#
# COMPACT_ATOMS: atom_id res chain seq x y z
N MET A 1 3.62 -32.12 14.33
CA MET A 1 3.16 -31.14 13.31
C MET A 1 4.17 -31.18 12.17
N PRO A 2 3.85 -31.66 10.97
CA PRO A 2 4.85 -31.72 9.90
C PRO A 2 5.07 -30.32 9.35
N HIS A 3 6.31 -29.84 9.42
CA HIS A 3 6.76 -28.62 8.78
C HIS A 3 6.51 -28.74 7.27
N ARG A 4 5.50 -28.02 6.77
CA ARG A 4 5.33 -27.80 5.34
C ARG A 4 6.50 -26.91 4.91
N LYS A 5 7.60 -27.54 4.48
CA LYS A 5 8.67 -26.83 3.75
C LYS A 5 8.03 -26.35 2.46
N ASN A 6 7.46 -25.14 2.47
CA ASN A 6 6.97 -24.52 1.25
C ASN A 6 8.15 -24.39 0.29
N ASN A 7 7.95 -24.85 -0.94
CA ASN A 7 8.91 -24.66 -2.01
C ASN A 7 9.13 -23.14 -2.18
N PRO A 8 10.36 -22.61 -2.08
CA PRO A 8 10.63 -21.17 -2.20
C PRO A 8 10.05 -20.55 -3.48
N ARG A 9 9.90 -21.35 -4.54
CA ARG A 9 9.25 -20.94 -5.78
C ARG A 9 7.74 -20.78 -5.63
N GLU A 10 7.05 -21.73 -5.02
CA GLU A 10 5.60 -21.64 -4.78
C GLU A 10 5.27 -20.46 -3.88
N GLN A 11 6.11 -20.21 -2.88
CA GLN A 11 6.01 -19.02 -2.02
C GLN A 11 6.20 -17.74 -2.82
N PHE A 12 7.26 -17.65 -3.64
CA PHE A 12 7.49 -16.49 -4.50
C PHE A 12 6.31 -16.22 -5.45
N GLU A 13 5.76 -17.25 -6.11
CA GLU A 13 4.61 -17.11 -7.01
C GLU A 13 3.35 -16.62 -6.26
N ALA A 14 3.12 -17.11 -5.03
CA ALA A 14 2.01 -16.64 -4.19
C ALA A 14 2.18 -15.17 -3.76
N VAL A 15 3.39 -14.76 -3.38
CA VAL A 15 3.71 -13.37 -3.02
C VAL A 15 3.56 -12.45 -4.23
N GLU A 16 4.00 -12.86 -5.42
CA GLU A 16 3.85 -12.08 -6.65
C GLU A 16 2.37 -11.85 -7.00
N GLU A 17 1.50 -12.86 -6.86
CA GLU A 17 0.06 -12.72 -7.09
C GLU A 17 -0.59 -11.75 -6.08
N MET A 18 -0.24 -11.89 -4.80
CA MET A 18 -0.69 -11.02 -3.72
C MET A 18 -0.26 -9.57 -3.97
N LEU A 19 1.02 -9.33 -4.29
CA LEU A 19 1.54 -8.00 -4.62
C LEU A 19 0.82 -7.40 -5.82
N THR A 20 0.58 -8.20 -6.87
CA THR A 20 -0.15 -7.76 -8.06
C THR A 20 -1.54 -7.26 -7.69
N ARG A 21 -2.24 -7.95 -6.78
CA ARG A 21 -3.56 -7.55 -6.28
C ARG A 21 -3.49 -6.27 -5.45
N TRP A 22 -2.56 -6.19 -4.51
CA TRP A 22 -2.38 -5.02 -3.66
C TRP A 22 -2.01 -3.75 -4.45
N LEU A 23 -1.15 -3.88 -5.46
CA LEU A 23 -0.82 -2.79 -6.39
C LEU A 23 -2.01 -2.36 -7.27
N ARG A 24 -3.03 -3.23 -7.47
CA ARG A 24 -4.30 -2.79 -8.08
C ARG A 24 -5.08 -1.88 -7.14
N GLU A 25 -5.12 -2.17 -5.84
CA GLU A 25 -5.76 -1.30 -4.84
C GLU A 25 -5.06 0.07 -4.77
N ARG A 26 -3.73 0.11 -4.83
CA ARG A 26 -2.95 1.36 -4.96
C ARG A 26 -3.44 2.22 -6.13
N ARG A 27 -3.65 1.60 -7.31
CA ARG A 27 -4.16 2.31 -8.50
C ARG A 27 -5.59 2.83 -8.30
N LYS A 28 -6.45 2.11 -7.57
CA LYS A 28 -7.79 2.59 -7.24
C LYS A 28 -7.76 3.83 -6.34
N ILE A 29 -6.85 3.85 -5.35
CA ILE A 29 -6.63 5.04 -4.51
C ILE A 29 -6.25 6.23 -5.38
N LEU A 30 -5.25 6.09 -6.25
CA LEU A 30 -4.80 7.17 -7.15
C LEU A 30 -5.93 7.67 -8.06
N GLY A 31 -6.75 6.76 -8.60
CA GLY A 31 -7.92 7.11 -9.40
C GLY A 31 -8.93 7.94 -8.59
N SER A 32 -9.32 7.43 -7.42
CA SER A 32 -10.29 8.11 -6.53
C SER A 32 -9.77 9.46 -6.03
N TYR A 33 -8.48 9.55 -5.71
CA TYR A 33 -7.81 10.79 -5.33
C TYR A 33 -7.89 11.83 -6.46
N THR A 34 -7.51 11.42 -7.68
CA THR A 34 -7.50 12.31 -8.85
C THR A 34 -8.90 12.82 -9.19
N GLU A 35 -9.92 11.97 -9.08
CA GLU A 35 -11.32 12.38 -9.27
C GLU A 35 -11.72 13.52 -8.33
N ILE A 36 -11.29 13.48 -7.07
CA ILE A 36 -11.58 14.51 -6.07
C ILE A 36 -10.84 15.80 -6.40
N VAL A 37 -9.55 15.72 -6.74
CA VAL A 37 -8.74 16.88 -7.13
C VAL A 37 -9.40 17.63 -8.30
N VAL A 38 -9.74 16.91 -9.37
CA VAL A 38 -10.42 17.49 -10.55
C VAL A 38 -11.79 18.09 -10.17
N THR A 39 -12.52 17.43 -9.28
CA THR A 39 -13.83 17.91 -8.80
C THR A 39 -13.69 19.23 -8.01
N LEU A 40 -12.63 19.40 -7.23
CA LEU A 40 -12.39 20.60 -6.41
C LEU A 40 -12.03 21.84 -7.24
N ASP A 41 -11.39 21.67 -8.39
CA ASP A 41 -11.02 22.76 -9.30
C ASP A 41 -12.23 23.37 -10.06
N GLY A 42 -13.38 22.69 -10.01
CA GLY A 42 -14.64 23.20 -10.53
C GLY A 42 -15.60 23.77 -9.47
N LYS A 43 -16.89 23.72 -9.79
CA LYS A 43 -18.00 23.95 -8.83
C LYS A 43 -18.60 22.59 -8.44
N PRO A 44 -18.05 21.93 -7.41
CA PRO A 44 -18.50 20.61 -7.03
C PRO A 44 -19.88 20.65 -6.40
N ASP A 45 -20.71 19.67 -6.75
CA ASP A 45 -21.87 19.30 -5.93
C ASP A 45 -21.36 18.71 -4.60
N SER A 46 -21.78 19.30 -3.48
CA SER A 46 -21.28 18.94 -2.15
C SER A 46 -21.53 17.48 -1.80
N GLU A 47 -22.68 16.93 -2.22
CA GLU A 47 -23.07 15.55 -1.94
C GLU A 47 -22.26 14.56 -2.79
N ALA A 48 -22.02 14.88 -4.06
CA ALA A 48 -21.11 14.10 -4.92
C ALA A 48 -19.65 14.12 -4.42
N LEU A 49 -19.17 15.26 -3.92
CA LEU A 49 -17.83 15.38 -3.34
C LEU A 49 -17.72 14.54 -2.06
N ARG A 50 -18.72 14.61 -1.18
CA ARG A 50 -18.80 13.79 0.03
C ARG A 50 -18.78 12.29 -0.29
N ARG A 51 -19.58 11.83 -1.25
CA ARG A 51 -19.55 10.41 -1.68
C ARG A 51 -18.18 10.00 -2.23
N ARG A 52 -17.46 10.88 -2.92
CA ARG A 52 -16.10 10.59 -3.39
C ARG A 52 -15.12 10.47 -2.22
N GLN A 53 -15.22 11.37 -1.23
CA GLN A 53 -14.41 11.32 -0.01
C GLN A 53 -14.59 10.01 0.75
N GLN A 54 -15.83 9.61 0.99
CA GLN A 54 -16.13 8.33 1.67
C GLN A 54 -15.56 7.12 0.91
N ARG A 55 -15.62 7.14 -0.42
CA ARG A 55 -15.00 6.08 -1.24
C ARG A 55 -13.48 6.08 -1.11
N LEU A 56 -12.84 7.24 -1.18
CA LEU A 56 -11.39 7.35 -0.99
C LEU A 56 -10.98 6.84 0.40
N CYS A 57 -11.67 7.28 1.45
CA CYS A 57 -11.42 6.86 2.84
C CYS A 57 -11.49 5.34 2.99
N LYS A 58 -12.54 4.71 2.45
CA LYS A 58 -12.65 3.24 2.48
C LYS A 58 -11.49 2.56 1.77
N LEU A 59 -11.13 3.03 0.57
CA LEU A 59 -9.99 2.47 -0.18
C LEU A 59 -8.67 2.63 0.57
N LEU A 60 -8.45 3.77 1.23
CA LEU A 60 -7.26 4.02 2.04
C LEU A 60 -7.18 3.03 3.21
N VAL A 61 -8.24 2.89 3.99
CA VAL A 61 -8.29 1.95 5.12
C VAL A 61 -8.08 0.51 4.65
N ASP A 62 -8.78 0.08 3.60
CA ASP A 62 -8.63 -1.27 3.05
C ASP A 62 -7.16 -1.51 2.61
N TYR A 63 -6.53 -0.53 1.97
CA TYR A 63 -5.15 -0.63 1.48
C TYR A 63 -4.09 -0.67 2.58
N VAL A 64 -4.19 0.21 3.58
CA VAL A 64 -3.23 0.22 4.71
C VAL A 64 -3.39 -1.03 5.56
N CYS A 65 -4.62 -1.50 5.78
CA CYS A 65 -4.88 -2.75 6.51
C CYS A 65 -4.29 -3.95 5.78
N ALA A 66 -4.54 -4.10 4.47
CA ALA A 66 -3.96 -5.20 3.68
C ALA A 66 -2.42 -5.17 3.70
N GLY A 67 -1.83 -3.97 3.70
CA GLY A 67 -0.39 -3.79 3.86
C GLY A 67 0.14 -4.41 5.16
N HIS A 68 -0.38 -3.93 6.29
CA HIS A 68 0.12 -4.32 7.62
C HIS A 68 -0.23 -5.75 8.03
N PHE A 69 -1.42 -6.25 7.66
CA PHE A 69 -1.89 -7.56 8.14
C PHE A 69 -1.54 -8.74 7.23
N GLU A 70 -1.20 -8.49 5.96
CA GLU A 70 -0.94 -9.56 5.00
C GLU A 70 0.37 -9.31 4.25
N VAL A 71 0.47 -8.19 3.52
CA VAL A 71 1.54 -8.00 2.54
C VAL A 71 2.92 -7.93 3.17
N PHE A 72 3.10 -7.13 4.23
CA PHE A 72 4.42 -6.97 4.85
C PHE A 72 4.90 -8.26 5.52
N HIS A 73 3.99 -9.01 6.12
CA HIS A 73 4.28 -10.34 6.68
C HIS A 73 4.77 -11.31 5.60
N GLN A 74 4.04 -11.42 4.50
CA GLN A 74 4.42 -12.34 3.41
C GLN A 74 5.76 -11.95 2.75
N LEU A 75 6.06 -10.65 2.63
CA LEU A 75 7.37 -10.17 2.15
C LEU A 75 8.53 -10.56 3.10
N VAL A 76 8.32 -10.44 4.41
CA VAL A 76 9.32 -10.83 5.41
C VAL A 76 9.51 -12.34 5.42
N ASP A 77 8.42 -13.11 5.43
CA ASP A 77 8.45 -14.58 5.40
C ASP A 77 9.19 -15.10 4.16
N GLU A 78 9.01 -14.45 3.00
CA GLU A 78 9.77 -14.77 1.79
C GLU A 78 11.27 -14.50 1.99
N ALA A 79 11.64 -13.30 2.45
CA ALA A 79 13.03 -12.93 2.71
C ALA A 79 13.73 -13.89 3.69
N GLU A 80 13.05 -14.30 4.76
CA GLU A 80 13.57 -15.30 5.70
C GLU A 80 13.79 -16.66 5.04
N SER A 81 12.88 -17.07 4.15
CA SER A 81 12.95 -18.35 3.44
C SER A 81 14.09 -18.42 2.42
N PHE A 82 14.48 -17.29 1.84
CA PHE A 82 15.67 -17.18 0.98
C PHE A 82 16.97 -17.00 1.77
N ALA A 83 16.90 -16.63 3.06
CA ALA A 83 18.02 -16.48 3.99
C ALA A 83 19.16 -15.60 3.46
N ASP A 84 18.83 -14.55 2.71
CA ASP A 84 19.79 -13.68 2.00
C ASP A 84 20.22 -12.44 2.83
N GLY A 85 19.75 -12.31 4.07
CA GLY A 85 20.01 -11.20 4.97
C GLY A 85 19.21 -9.92 4.67
N SER A 86 18.27 -9.95 3.71
CA SER A 86 17.47 -8.78 3.32
C SER A 86 16.43 -8.36 4.36
N GLY A 87 16.08 -9.22 5.32
CA GLY A 87 15.08 -8.95 6.37
C GLY A 87 15.34 -7.66 7.17
N SER A 88 16.60 -7.27 7.35
CA SER A 88 16.97 -6.01 8.03
C SER A 88 16.44 -4.73 7.36
N ILE A 89 16.05 -4.80 6.08
CA ILE A 89 15.41 -3.68 5.37
C ILE A 89 14.01 -3.43 5.95
N ALA A 90 13.30 -4.49 6.36
CA ALA A 90 11.95 -4.40 6.91
C ALA A 90 11.93 -3.63 8.24
N ASP A 91 12.93 -3.86 9.10
CA ASP A 91 13.07 -3.22 10.43
C ASP A 91 13.10 -1.69 10.35
N ARG A 92 13.55 -1.14 9.22
CA ARG A 92 13.57 0.31 9.00
C ARG A 92 12.34 0.81 8.24
N LEU A 93 11.93 0.10 7.19
CA LEU A 93 10.90 0.59 6.27
C LEU A 93 9.48 0.41 6.82
N ILE A 94 9.19 -0.69 7.53
CA ILE A 94 7.84 -0.94 8.06
C ILE A 94 7.45 0.13 9.10
N PRO A 95 8.31 0.53 10.06
CA PRO A 95 7.99 1.64 10.97
C PRO A 95 7.74 2.97 10.24
N ALA A 96 8.56 3.32 9.25
CA ALA A 96 8.36 4.55 8.46
C ALA A 96 7.04 4.52 7.65
N ILE A 97 6.63 3.35 7.15
CA ILE A 97 5.30 3.17 6.55
C ILE A 97 4.21 3.28 7.61
N GLY A 98 4.47 2.82 8.84
CA GLY A 98 3.62 3.03 10.01
C GLY A 98 3.29 4.50 10.25
N ASP A 99 4.30 5.37 10.24
CA ASP A 99 4.11 6.83 10.42
C ASP A 99 3.15 7.42 9.37
N THR A 100 3.27 6.99 8.11
CA THR A 100 2.34 7.42 7.05
C THR A 100 0.91 6.89 7.25
N THR A 101 0.78 5.74 7.92
CA THR A 101 -0.52 5.12 8.20
C THR A 101 -1.30 5.93 9.22
N GLU A 102 -0.64 6.46 10.25
CA GLU A 102 -1.28 7.34 11.22
C GLU A 102 -1.90 8.57 10.56
N VAL A 103 -1.18 9.19 9.62
CA VAL A 103 -1.68 10.35 8.88
C VAL A 103 -2.88 9.98 7.99
N ILE A 104 -2.83 8.82 7.33
CA ILE A 104 -3.95 8.32 6.52
C ILE A 104 -5.19 8.05 7.38
N LEU A 105 -5.03 7.49 8.58
CA LEU A 105 -6.14 7.25 9.50
C LEU A 105 -6.71 8.55 10.06
N ALA A 106 -5.88 9.54 10.36
CA ALA A 106 -6.34 10.88 10.76
C ALA A 106 -7.14 11.58 9.64
N TYR A 107 -6.75 11.38 8.38
CA TYR A 107 -7.53 11.85 7.24
C TYR A 107 -8.89 11.14 7.17
N GLU A 108 -8.93 9.82 7.37
CA GLU A 108 -10.18 9.07 7.38
C GLU A 108 -11.11 9.48 8.52
N GLU A 109 -10.60 9.66 9.73
CA GLU A 109 -11.39 10.12 10.88
C GLU A 109 -12.09 11.45 10.57
N LYS A 110 -11.38 12.34 9.87
CA LYS A 110 -11.88 13.67 9.50
C LYS A 110 -12.90 13.64 8.36
N TYR A 111 -12.70 12.78 7.35
CA TYR A 111 -13.46 12.84 6.08
C TYR A 111 -14.32 11.61 5.77
N GLY A 112 -14.26 10.56 6.59
CA GLY A 112 -15.07 9.35 6.48
C GLY A 112 -16.52 9.55 6.93
N GLY A 113 -16.79 10.60 7.72
CA GLY A 113 -18.08 10.89 8.35
C GLY A 113 -19.11 11.69 7.52
N VAL A 114 -20.06 12.28 8.24
CA VAL A 114 -21.27 12.95 7.68
C VAL A 114 -21.09 14.46 7.53
N ASP A 115 -20.18 15.07 8.30
CA ASP A 115 -20.07 16.52 8.37
C ASP A 115 -19.16 17.08 7.28
N GLY A 116 -19.74 17.95 6.45
CA GLY A 116 -19.05 18.60 5.36
C GLY A 116 -18.08 19.66 5.88
N ASP A 117 -16.79 19.33 5.88
CA ASP A 117 -15.72 20.27 6.19
C ASP A 117 -15.61 21.39 5.13
N ALA A 118 -15.11 22.55 5.53
CA ALA A 118 -14.97 23.70 4.62
C ALA A 118 -14.07 23.35 3.40
N LYS A 119 -14.51 23.69 2.19
CA LYS A 119 -13.85 23.35 0.90
C LYS A 119 -12.34 23.66 0.89
N GLU A 120 -11.93 24.80 1.43
CA GLU A 120 -10.52 25.21 1.49
C GLU A 120 -9.67 24.33 2.42
N LYS A 121 -10.24 23.84 3.54
CA LYS A 121 -9.55 22.88 4.41
C LYS A 121 -9.36 21.57 3.67
N LEU A 122 -10.42 21.09 3.02
CA LEU A 122 -10.35 19.84 2.26
C LEU A 122 -9.30 19.90 1.14
N LYS A 123 -9.19 21.01 0.40
CA LYS A 123 -8.17 21.14 -0.66
C LYS A 123 -6.75 21.04 -0.09
N ARG A 124 -6.49 21.70 1.05
CA ARG A 124 -5.19 21.62 1.74
C ARG A 124 -4.89 20.21 2.23
N ASP A 125 -5.85 19.59 2.91
CA ASP A 125 -5.65 18.28 3.53
C ASP A 125 -5.54 17.17 2.49
N LEU A 126 -6.24 17.30 1.35
CA LEU A 126 -6.06 16.42 0.20
C LEU A 126 -4.67 16.56 -0.41
N SER A 127 -4.12 17.78 -0.51
CA SER A 127 -2.75 17.99 -0.98
C SER A 127 -1.74 17.30 -0.05
N ALA A 128 -1.90 17.47 1.26
CA ALA A 128 -1.04 16.82 2.26
C ALA A 128 -1.15 15.29 2.19
N LEU A 129 -2.37 14.75 2.01
CA LEU A 129 -2.57 13.32 1.78
C LEU A 129 -1.82 12.83 0.53
N GLY A 130 -1.80 13.63 -0.54
CA GLY A 130 -1.06 13.31 -1.77
C GLY A 130 0.44 13.12 -1.53
N GLU A 131 1.06 14.03 -0.78
CA GLU A 131 2.48 13.96 -0.40
C GLU A 131 2.78 12.73 0.48
N VAL A 132 1.88 12.43 1.43
CA VAL A 132 1.99 11.25 2.29
C VAL A 132 1.89 9.97 1.47
N LEU A 133 0.95 9.90 0.52
CA LEU A 133 0.79 8.74 -0.37
C LEU A 133 2.02 8.55 -1.26
N GLU A 134 2.57 9.62 -1.83
CA GLU A 134 3.80 9.55 -2.62
C GLU A 134 4.96 8.98 -1.79
N SER A 135 5.22 9.56 -0.61
CA SER A 135 6.26 9.07 0.31
C SER A 135 6.03 7.61 0.70
N ARG A 136 4.79 7.26 1.03
CA ARG A 136 4.40 5.87 1.38
C ARG A 136 4.70 4.92 0.23
N PHE A 137 4.32 5.25 -1.00
CA PHE A 137 4.56 4.39 -2.16
C PHE A 137 6.05 4.21 -2.45
N VAL A 138 6.87 5.24 -2.25
CA VAL A 138 8.34 5.11 -2.36
C VAL A 138 8.89 4.12 -1.33
N LEU A 139 8.45 4.19 -0.07
CA LEU A 139 8.86 3.25 0.97
C LEU A 139 8.41 1.82 0.67
N GLU A 140 7.17 1.64 0.22
CA GLU A 140 6.63 0.34 -0.18
C GLU A 140 7.39 -0.25 -1.38
N ASP A 141 7.73 0.57 -2.37
CA ASP A 141 8.49 0.13 -3.54
C ASP A 141 9.92 -0.28 -3.15
N GLN A 142 10.54 0.42 -2.20
CA GLN A 142 11.83 0.01 -1.62
C GLN A 142 11.71 -1.33 -0.87
N LEU A 143 10.62 -1.54 -0.12
CA LEU A 143 10.37 -2.78 0.59
C LEU A 143 10.21 -3.95 -0.39
N ILE A 144 9.36 -3.81 -1.41
CA ILE A 144 9.16 -4.83 -2.46
C ILE A 144 10.47 -5.10 -3.21
N ALA A 145 11.21 -4.04 -3.56
CA ALA A 145 12.49 -4.18 -4.24
C ALA A 145 13.51 -4.94 -3.39
N GLY A 146 13.57 -4.63 -2.09
CA GLY A 146 14.51 -5.23 -1.15
C GLY A 146 14.22 -6.68 -0.81
N LEU A 147 12.94 -7.05 -0.68
CA LEU A 147 12.49 -8.34 -0.13
C LEU A 147 11.91 -9.32 -1.14
N HIS A 148 11.55 -8.89 -2.36
CA HIS A 148 10.93 -9.77 -3.36
C HIS A 148 11.62 -9.71 -4.73
N ASN A 149 11.78 -8.52 -5.31
CA ASN A 149 12.34 -8.39 -6.67
C ASN A 149 13.78 -8.93 -6.79
N ARG A 150 14.55 -8.94 -5.69
CA ARG A 150 15.90 -9.53 -5.66
C ARG A 150 15.87 -11.05 -5.81
N HIS A 151 14.84 -11.73 -5.31
CA HIS A 151 14.69 -13.18 -5.42
C HIS A 151 14.29 -13.63 -6.83
N ARG A 152 13.70 -12.75 -7.64
CA ARG A 152 13.33 -13.05 -9.04
C ARG A 152 14.49 -13.63 -9.85
N ARG A 153 15.73 -13.19 -9.61
CA ARG A 153 16.91 -13.77 -10.29
C ARG A 153 17.23 -15.19 -9.79
N LEU A 154 17.12 -15.42 -8.48
CA LEU A 154 17.40 -16.71 -7.84
C LEU A 154 16.39 -17.79 -8.27
N VAL A 155 15.12 -17.41 -8.45
CA VAL A 155 14.07 -18.32 -8.97
C VAL A 155 14.32 -18.67 -10.44
N ASN A 156 14.74 -17.69 -11.26
CA ASN A 156 15.03 -17.91 -12.68
C ASN A 156 16.28 -18.77 -12.92
N ASP A 157 17.34 -18.62 -12.13
CA ASP A 157 18.57 -19.40 -12.28
C ASP A 157 18.37 -20.88 -11.89
N ARG A 158 17.55 -21.17 -10.88
CA ARG A 158 17.16 -22.55 -10.51
C ARG A 158 16.33 -23.24 -11.59
N THR A 159 15.61 -22.49 -12.41
CA THR A 159 14.80 -23.02 -13.52
C THR A 159 15.65 -23.41 -14.75
N ARG A 160 16.88 -22.91 -14.85
CA ARG A 160 17.83 -23.28 -15.92
C ARG A 160 18.70 -24.50 -15.58
N LEU A 161 18.70 -24.91 -14.32
CA LEU A 161 19.54 -26.00 -13.79
C LEU A 161 18.73 -27.28 -13.45
N ALA A 162 17.42 -27.25 -13.64
CA ALA A 162 16.49 -28.38 -13.48
C ALA A 162 15.94 -28.80 -14.85
#